data_AF-N8UQG6-F1
#
_entry.id   AF-N8UQG6-F1
#
_cell.length_a   1.000
_cell.length_b   1.000
_cell.length_c   1.000
_cell.angle_alpha   90.00
_cell.angle_beta   90.00
_cell.angle_gamma   90.00
#
_symmetry.space_group_name_H-M   'P 1'
#
loop_
_entity.id
_entity.type
_entity.pdbx_description
1 polymer ?
#
loop_
_entity_poly.entity_id
_entity_poly.type
_entity_poly.pdbx_seq_one_letter_code
_entity_poly.pdbx_strand_id
1 'polypeptide(L)'
;METAFDFNEKFGAPKKLLCKNFNKIQISIHPDFFGIYLCYQEAFKSLKADLSIFTSYPEIRVWKDPNRSGYTIANACQWHLYWSKNTPKNINLLVHSFPQDEDKIELLKKEASLEFMKFLSAYHHNLDRMNPAKMQSLINAHISPEVILTLNKENSFKPHRTMSLDLLSKRLSFTRNQLNYRNKVINRKRQKTFDQLQQISGIVQQLLNNPDFVLTPDQLWKA
;
A
#
# COMPACT_ATOMS: atom_id res chain seq x y z
N MET A 1 7.52 -14.29 -2.85
CA MET A 1 6.78 -14.72 -1.64
C MET A 1 7.21 -13.80 -0.51
N GLU A 2 6.41 -12.80 -0.15
CA GLU A 2 6.61 -12.11 1.12
C GLU A 2 6.29 -13.11 2.23
N THR A 3 7.28 -13.44 3.04
CA THR A 3 7.07 -14.13 4.32
C THR A 3 6.16 -13.27 5.18
N ALA A 4 5.06 -13.84 5.67
CA ALA A 4 4.15 -13.16 6.58
C ALA A 4 4.92 -12.57 7.77
N PHE A 5 4.59 -11.33 8.16
CA PHE A 5 5.24 -10.66 9.27
C PHE A 5 5.05 -11.45 10.57
N ASP A 6 6.15 -11.93 11.17
CA ASP A 6 6.10 -12.67 12.43
C ASP A 6 6.18 -11.71 13.62
N PHE A 7 5.02 -11.39 14.18
CA PHE A 7 4.91 -10.58 15.38
C PHE A 7 5.64 -11.18 16.59
N ASN A 8 5.70 -12.51 16.72
CA ASN A 8 6.31 -13.16 17.88
C ASN A 8 7.83 -13.08 17.79
N GLU A 9 8.39 -13.17 16.58
CA GLU A 9 9.82 -12.96 16.34
C GLU A 9 10.24 -11.51 16.67
N LYS A 10 9.46 -10.51 16.25
CA LYS A 10 9.82 -9.10 16.41
C LYS A 10 9.46 -8.50 17.77
N PHE A 11 8.38 -8.96 18.39
CA PHE A 11 7.82 -8.39 19.62
C PHE A 11 7.68 -9.40 20.78
N GLY A 12 8.24 -10.60 20.63
CA GLY A 12 8.17 -11.66 21.62
C GLY A 12 6.83 -12.40 21.64
N ALA A 13 6.80 -13.57 22.27
CA ALA A 13 5.59 -14.38 22.36
C ALA A 13 4.50 -13.69 23.21
N PRO A 14 3.22 -13.69 22.75
CA PRO A 14 2.13 -13.09 23.51
C PRO A 14 1.77 -13.92 24.73
N LYS A 15 1.37 -13.22 25.79
CA LYS A 15 0.58 -13.85 26.86
C LYS A 15 -0.87 -13.99 26.39
N LYS A 16 -1.37 -15.23 26.34
CA LYS A 16 -2.77 -15.50 25.99
C LYS A 16 -3.66 -15.37 27.21
N LEU A 17 -4.73 -14.58 27.11
CA LEU A 17 -5.74 -14.43 28.17
C LEU A 17 -7.14 -14.65 27.59
N LEU A 18 -7.90 -15.57 28.17
CA LEU A 18 -9.31 -15.75 27.83
C LEU A 18 -10.15 -14.77 28.65
N CYS A 19 -10.88 -13.89 27.99
CA CYS A 19 -11.80 -12.97 28.65
C CYS A 19 -13.26 -13.30 28.33
N LYS A 20 -14.09 -13.34 29.38
CA LYS A 20 -15.53 -13.63 29.32
C LYS A 20 -16.40 -12.37 29.13
N ASN A 21 -15.81 -11.19 29.11
CA ASN A 21 -16.54 -9.94 28.88
C ASN A 21 -15.61 -8.84 28.34
N PHE A 22 -15.61 -8.68 27.02
CA PHE A 22 -14.77 -7.70 26.33
C PHE A 22 -15.01 -6.26 26.80
N ASN A 23 -16.26 -5.87 27.06
CA ASN A 23 -16.63 -4.51 27.46
C ASN A 23 -16.15 -4.13 28.86
N LYS A 24 -15.81 -5.11 29.71
CA LYS A 24 -15.24 -4.86 31.04
C LYS A 24 -13.73 -4.63 31.00
N ILE A 25 -13.07 -4.92 29.88
CA ILE A 25 -11.64 -4.69 29.74
C ILE A 25 -11.43 -3.26 29.27
N GLN A 26 -10.61 -2.52 30.00
CA GLN A 26 -10.17 -1.20 29.57
C GLN A 26 -9.20 -1.36 28.38
N ILE A 27 -9.73 -1.23 27.17
CA ILE A 27 -8.98 -1.24 25.91
C ILE A 27 -9.15 0.12 25.25
N SER A 28 -8.04 0.76 24.89
CA SER A 28 -8.03 2.05 24.20
C SER A 28 -7.11 2.02 22.98
N ILE A 29 -7.21 3.00 22.09
CA ILE A 29 -6.27 3.14 20.98
C ILE A 29 -4.98 3.80 21.49
N HIS A 30 -3.83 3.25 21.11
CA HIS A 30 -2.55 3.89 21.42
C HIS A 30 -2.42 5.24 20.68
N PRO A 31 -1.99 6.34 21.32
CA PRO A 31 -1.97 7.67 20.68
C PRO A 31 -1.18 7.70 19.37
N ASP A 32 -0.02 7.04 19.34
CA ASP A 32 0.85 6.99 18.15
C ASP A 32 0.18 6.31 16.94
N PHE A 33 -0.90 5.58 17.17
CA PHE A 33 -1.66 4.83 16.17
C PHE A 33 -3.06 5.41 15.96
N PHE A 34 -3.41 6.50 16.64
CA PHE A 34 -4.73 7.12 16.55
C PHE A 34 -5.06 7.57 15.12
N GLY A 35 -4.07 8.10 14.39
CA GLY A 35 -4.23 8.47 12.98
C GLY A 35 -4.63 7.28 12.09
N ILE A 36 -3.97 6.13 12.26
CA ILE A 36 -4.30 4.89 11.52
C ILE A 36 -5.70 4.41 11.91
N TYR A 37 -6.06 4.50 13.19
CA TYR A 37 -7.40 4.18 13.66
C TYR A 37 -8.49 5.06 13.01
N LEU A 38 -8.25 6.35 12.81
CA LEU A 38 -9.17 7.24 12.09
C LEU A 38 -9.40 6.76 10.64
N CYS A 39 -8.35 6.27 9.96
CA CYS A 39 -8.47 5.67 8.63
C CYS A 39 -9.43 4.47 8.67
N TYR A 40 -9.28 3.58 9.65
CA TYR A 40 -10.18 2.44 9.84
C TYR A 40 -11.62 2.89 10.12
N GLN A 41 -11.84 3.89 10.97
CA GLN A 41 -13.19 4.39 11.26
C GLN A 41 -13.90 4.89 10.00
N GLU A 42 -13.19 5.61 9.13
CA GLU A 42 -13.76 6.07 7.86
C GLU A 42 -14.04 4.88 6.92
N ALA A 43 -13.13 3.91 6.85
CA ALA A 43 -13.29 2.74 5.99
C ALA A 43 -14.47 1.85 6.44
N PHE A 44 -14.65 1.69 7.75
CA PHE A 44 -15.72 0.89 8.34
C PHE A 44 -17.13 1.38 8.00
N LYS A 45 -17.33 2.66 7.68
CA LYS A 45 -18.63 3.19 7.25
C LYS A 45 -19.13 2.56 5.96
N SER A 46 -18.17 2.17 5.11
CA SER A 46 -18.42 1.56 3.81
C SER A 46 -18.41 0.03 3.85
N LEU A 47 -17.95 -0.59 4.93
CA LEU A 47 -17.78 -2.04 5.00
C LEU A 47 -19.14 -2.74 4.91
N LYS A 48 -19.33 -3.59 3.88
CA LYS A 48 -20.53 -4.45 3.75
C LYS A 48 -20.31 -5.83 4.36
N ALA A 49 -19.06 -6.28 4.42
CA ALA A 49 -18.72 -7.62 4.86
C ALA A 49 -18.93 -7.77 6.37
N ASP A 50 -19.55 -8.88 6.77
CA ASP A 50 -19.54 -9.31 8.15
C ASP A 50 -18.18 -9.95 8.47
N LEU A 51 -17.41 -9.31 9.35
CA LEU A 51 -16.08 -9.78 9.69
C LEU A 51 -16.10 -11.10 10.48
N SER A 52 -17.22 -11.48 11.09
CA SER A 52 -17.36 -12.76 11.81
C SER A 52 -17.11 -13.98 10.93
N ILE A 53 -17.37 -13.89 9.62
CA ILE A 53 -17.20 -15.00 8.67
C ILE A 53 -15.72 -15.39 8.55
N PHE A 54 -14.81 -14.46 8.83
CA PHE A 54 -13.38 -14.64 8.68
C PHE A 54 -12.69 -15.11 9.98
N THR A 55 -13.43 -15.32 11.07
CA THR A 55 -12.87 -15.89 12.30
C THR A 55 -13.81 -16.92 12.92
N SER A 56 -13.30 -18.14 13.10
CA SER A 56 -14.03 -19.19 13.83
C SER A 56 -14.02 -18.93 15.35
N TYR A 57 -13.05 -18.14 15.83
CA TYR A 57 -12.87 -17.81 17.24
C TYR A 57 -12.54 -16.32 17.40
N PRO A 58 -13.22 -15.58 18.29
CA PRO A 58 -12.89 -14.20 18.57
C PRO A 58 -11.52 -14.10 19.23
N GLU A 59 -10.58 -13.47 18.52
CA GLU A 59 -9.24 -13.16 19.01
C GLU A 59 -8.89 -11.71 18.68
N ILE A 60 -8.11 -11.06 19.56
CA ILE A 60 -7.60 -9.71 19.32
C ILE A 60 -6.21 -9.56 19.93
N ARG A 61 -5.31 -8.91 19.17
CA ARG A 61 -3.99 -8.53 19.66
C ARG A 61 -4.07 -7.21 20.41
N VAL A 62 -3.51 -7.20 21.61
CA VAL A 62 -3.48 -6.01 22.47
C VAL A 62 -2.09 -5.81 23.02
N TRP A 63 -1.79 -4.57 23.39
CA TRP A 63 -0.49 -4.15 23.85
C TRP A 63 -0.59 -3.67 25.30
N LYS A 64 0.37 -4.07 26.13
CA LYS A 64 0.49 -3.59 27.50
C LYS A 64 1.57 -2.52 27.54
N ASP A 65 1.12 -1.27 27.58
CA ASP A 65 1.97 -0.10 27.79
C ASP A 65 2.17 0.11 29.31
N PRO A 66 3.43 0.19 29.81
CA PRO A 66 3.72 0.51 31.20
C PRO A 66 3.13 1.85 31.65
N ASN A 67 3.00 2.81 30.75
CA ASN A 67 2.57 4.18 31.04
C ASN A 67 1.04 4.34 31.07
N ARG A 68 0.29 3.25 30.81
CA ARG A 68 -1.17 3.30 30.70
C ARG A 68 -1.86 2.24 31.55
N SER A 69 -2.97 2.65 32.15
CA SER A 69 -3.94 1.72 32.73
C SER A 69 -4.67 0.97 31.61
N GLY A 70 -4.85 -0.34 31.80
CA GLY A 70 -5.48 -1.20 30.79
C GLY A 70 -4.54 -1.67 29.67
N TYR A 71 -5.13 -1.99 28.52
CA TYR A 71 -4.48 -2.43 27.30
C TYR A 71 -4.71 -1.43 26.16
N THR A 72 -3.82 -1.44 25.18
CA THR A 72 -3.91 -0.58 24.00
C THR A 72 -3.95 -1.37 22.70
N ILE A 73 -4.55 -0.77 21.68
CA ILE A 73 -4.56 -1.26 20.29
C ILE A 73 -3.57 -0.40 19.50
N ALA A 74 -2.64 -1.05 18.81
CA ALA A 74 -1.71 -0.43 17.88
C ALA A 74 -1.88 -0.98 16.45
N ASN A 75 -2.25 -2.25 16.33
CA ASN A 75 -2.51 -2.92 15.06
C ASN A 75 -3.84 -3.67 15.14
N ALA A 76 -4.28 -4.24 14.01
CA ALA A 76 -5.52 -4.99 13.87
C ALA A 76 -6.77 -4.21 14.33
N CYS A 77 -6.79 -2.90 14.08
CA CYS A 77 -7.85 -1.97 14.52
C CYS A 77 -9.25 -2.39 14.04
N GLN A 78 -9.35 -3.10 12.92
CA GLN A 78 -10.60 -3.67 12.42
C GLN A 78 -11.27 -4.58 13.45
N TRP A 79 -10.52 -5.43 14.16
CA TRP A 79 -11.09 -6.34 15.14
C TRP A 79 -11.57 -5.59 16.37
N HIS A 80 -10.83 -4.55 16.79
CA HIS A 80 -11.29 -3.69 17.89
C HIS A 80 -12.62 -3.00 17.54
N LEU A 81 -12.72 -2.39 16.36
CA LEU A 81 -13.94 -1.73 15.89
C LEU A 81 -15.12 -2.70 15.76
N TYR A 82 -14.85 -3.91 15.29
CA TYR A 82 -15.87 -4.93 15.09
C TYR A 82 -16.38 -5.50 16.42
N TRP A 83 -15.50 -5.96 17.30
CA TRP A 83 -15.88 -6.53 18.60
C TRP A 83 -16.48 -5.50 19.56
N SER A 84 -16.17 -4.20 19.39
CA SER A 84 -16.84 -3.13 20.13
C SER A 84 -18.33 -3.01 19.76
N LYS A 85 -18.72 -3.39 18.54
CA LYS A 85 -20.13 -3.40 18.10
C LYS A 85 -20.78 -4.77 18.33
N ASN A 86 -20.04 -5.85 18.08
CA ASN A 86 -20.51 -7.23 18.17
C ASN A 86 -19.80 -7.94 19.33
N THR A 87 -20.07 -7.52 20.56
CA THR A 87 -19.33 -8.01 21.74
C THR A 87 -19.45 -9.53 21.88
N PRO A 88 -18.36 -10.30 21.69
CA PRO A 88 -18.41 -11.74 21.84
C PRO A 88 -18.52 -12.12 23.33
N LYS A 89 -19.16 -13.26 23.61
CA LYS A 89 -19.24 -13.82 24.98
C LYS A 89 -17.85 -14.14 25.53
N ASN A 90 -16.99 -14.70 24.69
CA ASN A 90 -15.61 -15.02 25.04
C ASN A 90 -14.68 -14.51 23.94
N ILE A 91 -13.54 -13.94 24.33
CA ILE A 91 -12.50 -13.47 23.41
C ILE A 91 -11.12 -13.80 23.95
N ASN A 92 -10.24 -14.24 23.06
CA ASN A 92 -8.83 -14.43 23.37
C ASN A 92 -8.07 -13.12 23.15
N LEU A 93 -7.39 -12.64 24.19
CA LEU A 93 -6.44 -11.55 24.09
C LEU A 93 -5.03 -12.12 23.88
N LEU A 94 -4.37 -11.69 22.82
CA LEU A 94 -2.93 -11.88 22.62
C LEU A 94 -2.21 -10.63 23.13
N VAL A 95 -1.71 -10.70 24.37
CA VAL A 95 -1.08 -9.56 25.04
C VAL A 95 0.42 -9.54 24.78
N HIS A 96 0.89 -8.50 24.10
CA HIS A 96 2.32 -8.17 23.97
C HIS A 96 2.70 -7.01 24.88
N SER A 97 3.97 -6.93 25.25
CA SER A 97 4.52 -5.71 25.84
C SER A 97 4.68 -4.65 24.76
N PHE A 98 4.22 -3.42 25.03
CA PHE A 98 4.39 -2.33 24.08
C PHE A 98 5.88 -1.94 23.98
N PRO A 99 6.46 -1.85 22.76
CA PRO A 99 7.86 -1.48 22.59
C PRO A 99 8.12 -0.08 23.13
N GLN A 100 9.24 0.10 23.81
CA GLN A 100 9.72 1.43 24.25
C GLN A 100 10.80 1.98 23.32
N ASP A 101 11.25 1.16 22.37
CA ASP A 101 12.26 1.48 21.37
C ASP A 101 11.58 2.11 20.14
N GLU A 102 12.07 3.27 19.72
CA GLU A 102 11.50 4.07 18.63
C GLU A 102 11.52 3.30 17.30
N ASP A 103 12.59 2.55 17.03
CA ASP A 103 12.71 1.73 15.82
C ASP A 103 11.63 0.63 15.76
N LYS A 104 11.31 0.03 16.91
CA LYS A 104 10.24 -0.98 17.02
C LYS A 104 8.85 -0.35 16.93
N ILE A 105 8.68 0.87 17.42
CA ILE A 105 7.41 1.61 17.27
C ILE A 105 7.17 1.94 15.79
N GLU A 106 8.18 2.43 15.08
CA GLU A 106 8.10 2.70 13.64
C GLU A 106 7.86 1.42 12.83
N LEU A 107 8.51 0.32 13.19
CA LEU A 107 8.23 -0.99 12.59
C LEU A 107 6.76 -1.40 12.79
N LEU A 108 6.22 -1.20 13.99
CA LEU A 108 4.81 -1.51 14.28
C LEU A 108 3.85 -0.59 13.52
N LYS A 109 4.17 0.71 13.36
CA LYS A 109 3.39 1.64 12.52
C LYS A 109 3.39 1.22 11.05
N LYS A 110 4.53 0.77 10.55
CA LYS A 110 4.65 0.24 9.18
C LYS A 110 3.77 -0.99 9.00
N GLU A 111 3.80 -1.93 9.94
CA GLU A 111 2.96 -3.12 9.86
C GLU A 111 1.47 -2.76 10.00
N ALA A 112 1.08 -1.90 10.94
CA ALA A 112 -0.30 -1.44 11.09
C ALA A 112 -0.82 -0.70 9.84
N SER A 113 0.06 0.06 9.18
CA SER A 113 -0.23 0.71 7.89
C SER A 113 -0.46 -0.31 6.78
N LEU A 114 0.36 -1.37 6.73
CA LEU A 114 0.25 -2.44 5.75
C LEU A 114 -1.01 -3.29 5.98
N GLU A 115 -1.33 -3.61 7.23
CA GLU A 115 -2.60 -4.24 7.62
C GLU A 115 -3.81 -3.41 7.15
N PHE A 116 -3.76 -2.08 7.29
CA PHE A 116 -4.84 -1.21 6.82
C PHE A 116 -5.02 -1.26 5.30
N MET A 117 -3.92 -1.20 4.54
CA MET A 117 -3.99 -1.31 3.08
C MET A 117 -4.53 -2.68 2.63
N LYS A 118 -4.10 -3.75 3.31
CA LYS A 118 -4.64 -5.11 3.08
C LYS A 118 -6.12 -5.19 3.44
N PHE A 119 -6.55 -4.54 4.52
CA PHE A 119 -7.97 -4.45 4.88
C PHE A 119 -8.77 -3.78 3.76
N LEU A 120 -8.34 -2.63 3.26
CA LEU A 120 -9.05 -1.93 2.17
C LEU A 120 -9.18 -2.77 0.90
N SER A 121 -8.18 -3.58 0.55
CA SER A 121 -8.20 -4.39 -0.67
C SER A 121 -8.90 -5.74 -0.49
N ALA A 122 -8.86 -6.33 0.71
CA ALA A 122 -9.41 -7.67 0.97
C ALA A 122 -10.93 -7.68 1.14
N TYR A 123 -11.54 -6.58 1.61
CA TYR A 123 -12.97 -6.55 1.92
C TYR A 123 -13.77 -5.75 0.91
N HIS A 124 -15.05 -6.14 0.75
CA HIS A 124 -15.96 -5.43 -0.14
C HIS A 124 -16.53 -4.18 0.54
N HIS A 125 -16.32 -3.03 -0.11
CA HIS A 125 -16.73 -1.71 0.38
C HIS A 125 -17.83 -1.12 -0.50
N ASN A 126 -18.87 -0.56 0.14
CA ASN A 126 -19.85 0.31 -0.51
C ASN A 126 -19.24 1.70 -0.75
N LEU A 127 -18.75 1.95 -1.96
CA LEU A 127 -18.08 3.22 -2.27
C LEU A 127 -18.99 4.44 -2.06
N ASP A 128 -20.30 4.31 -2.24
CA ASP A 128 -21.27 5.40 -2.02
C ASP A 128 -21.35 5.85 -0.55
N ARG A 129 -20.91 5.00 0.38
CA ARG A 129 -20.89 5.28 1.83
C ARG A 129 -19.51 5.73 2.32
N MET A 130 -18.51 5.74 1.44
CA MET A 130 -17.17 6.21 1.74
C MET A 130 -17.05 7.66 1.28
N ASN A 131 -16.45 8.54 2.08
CA ASN A 131 -16.02 9.86 1.59
C ASN A 131 -14.61 9.73 1.00
N PRO A 132 -14.43 9.76 -0.33
CA PRO A 132 -13.13 9.48 -0.95
C PRO A 132 -12.09 10.56 -0.64
N ALA A 133 -12.49 11.83 -0.62
CA ALA A 133 -11.60 12.94 -0.33
C ALA A 133 -11.06 12.88 1.11
N LYS A 134 -11.95 12.59 2.07
CA LYS A 134 -11.56 12.41 3.47
C LYS A 134 -10.69 11.17 3.65
N MET A 135 -11.03 10.06 3.03
CA MET A 135 -10.22 8.84 3.07
C MET A 135 -8.82 9.09 2.53
N GLN A 136 -8.71 9.72 1.36
CA GLN A 136 -7.42 10.07 0.76
C GLN A 136 -6.59 10.99 1.67
N SER A 137 -7.21 12.00 2.27
CA SER A 137 -6.52 12.89 3.22
C SER A 137 -5.99 12.15 4.44
N LEU A 138 -6.79 11.24 5.02
CA LEU A 138 -6.38 10.44 6.18
C LEU A 138 -5.24 9.49 5.84
N ILE A 139 -5.32 8.82 4.69
CA ILE A 139 -4.27 7.93 4.20
C ILE A 139 -2.95 8.69 4.04
N ASN A 140 -2.98 9.83 3.35
CA ASN A 140 -1.78 10.63 3.11
C ASN A 140 -1.17 11.20 4.40
N ALA A 141 -1.99 11.44 5.43
CA ALA A 141 -1.54 12.04 6.68
C ALA A 141 -1.01 11.01 7.69
N HIS A 142 -1.53 9.79 7.69
CA HIS A 142 -1.36 8.86 8.81
C HIS A 142 -0.83 7.46 8.44
N ILE A 143 -0.90 7.07 7.17
CA ILE A 143 -0.35 5.80 6.71
C ILE A 143 1.12 6.00 6.33
N SER A 144 1.96 5.02 6.70
CA SER A 144 3.40 5.08 6.44
C SER A 144 3.68 5.39 4.96
N PRO A 145 4.46 6.45 4.65
CA PRO A 145 4.83 6.79 3.28
C PRO A 145 5.57 5.67 2.55
N GLU A 146 6.33 4.86 3.29
CA GLU A 146 7.02 3.70 2.74
C GLU A 146 6.04 2.66 2.22
N VAL A 147 4.98 2.37 2.98
CA VAL A 147 3.94 1.40 2.58
C VAL A 147 3.20 1.90 1.35
N ILE A 148 2.83 3.19 1.32
CA ILE A 148 2.18 3.82 0.15
C ILE A 148 3.11 3.73 -1.07
N LEU A 149 4.40 4.03 -0.90
CA LEU A 149 5.38 3.97 -1.98
C LEU A 149 5.54 2.56 -2.55
N THR A 150 5.63 1.54 -1.69
CA THR A 150 5.72 0.14 -2.10
C THR A 150 4.47 -0.29 -2.86
N LEU A 151 3.28 -0.02 -2.30
CA LEU A 151 2.01 -0.37 -2.94
C LEU A 151 1.84 0.32 -4.30
N ASN A 152 2.27 1.59 -4.39
CA ASN A 152 2.30 2.31 -5.66
C ASN A 152 3.22 1.62 -6.68
N LYS A 153 4.44 1.22 -6.28
CA LYS A 153 5.40 0.53 -7.16
C LYS A 153 4.85 -0.79 -7.71
N GLU A 154 4.07 -1.51 -6.91
CA GLU A 154 3.48 -2.79 -7.30
C GLU A 154 2.31 -2.63 -8.27
N ASN A 155 1.49 -1.59 -8.08
CA ASN A 155 0.19 -1.47 -8.77
C ASN A 155 0.16 -0.44 -9.90
N SER A 156 1.18 0.41 -10.04
CA SER A 156 1.23 1.34 -11.15
C SER A 156 2.03 0.78 -12.32
N PHE A 157 1.29 0.48 -13.40
CA PHE A 157 1.82 0.26 -14.74
C PHE A 157 2.46 1.51 -15.36
N LYS A 158 2.43 2.66 -14.66
CA LYS A 158 3.15 3.85 -15.11
C LYS A 158 4.62 3.69 -14.74
N PRO A 159 5.57 3.88 -15.67
CA PRO A 159 6.98 3.98 -15.32
C PRO A 159 7.12 5.05 -14.24
N HIS A 160 7.45 4.63 -13.02
CA HIS A 160 7.41 5.49 -11.84
C HIS A 160 8.49 6.55 -11.90
N ARG A 161 8.09 7.74 -12.39
CA ARG A 161 8.92 8.91 -12.67
C ARG A 161 10.08 8.56 -13.61
N THR A 162 10.22 9.35 -14.66
CA THR A 162 11.57 9.67 -15.13
C THR A 162 12.41 10.01 -13.91
N MET A 163 13.30 9.10 -13.50
CA MET A 163 14.29 9.36 -12.46
C MET A 163 14.90 10.72 -12.83
N SER A 164 14.83 11.69 -11.91
CA SER A 164 15.32 13.02 -12.24
C SER A 164 16.76 12.89 -12.70
N LEU A 165 17.15 13.70 -13.69
CA LEU A 165 18.47 13.57 -14.28
C LEU A 165 19.57 13.73 -13.21
N ASP A 166 19.29 14.47 -12.14
CA ASP A 166 20.15 14.61 -10.95
C ASP A 166 20.22 13.35 -10.08
N LEU A 167 19.09 12.65 -9.89
CA LEU A 167 19.08 11.39 -9.13
C LEU A 167 19.77 10.27 -9.93
N LEU A 168 19.57 10.25 -11.25
CA LEU A 168 20.24 9.35 -12.17
C LEU A 168 21.76 9.62 -12.21
N SER A 169 22.17 10.90 -12.17
CA SER A 169 23.59 11.28 -12.17
C SER A 169 24.30 10.78 -10.92
N LYS A 170 23.68 10.94 -9.74
CA LYS A 170 24.20 10.42 -8.47
C LYS A 170 24.32 8.90 -8.45
N ARG A 171 23.34 8.18 -9.01
CA ARG A 171 23.32 6.71 -9.02
C ARG A 171 24.34 6.09 -9.96
N LEU A 172 24.58 6.73 -11.11
CA LEU A 172 25.52 6.22 -12.11
C LEU A 172 26.93 6.81 -11.96
N SER A 173 27.17 7.68 -10.98
CA SER A 173 28.43 8.42 -10.82
C SER A 173 28.82 9.23 -12.06
N PHE A 174 27.83 9.84 -12.73
CA PHE A 174 28.04 10.78 -13.84
C PHE A 174 27.53 12.17 -13.44
N THR A 175 27.95 13.20 -14.18
CA THR A 175 27.38 14.54 -14.04
C THR A 175 26.07 14.66 -14.84
N ARG A 176 25.21 15.58 -14.43
CA ARG A 176 23.97 15.93 -15.16
C ARG A 176 24.26 16.27 -16.63
N ASN A 177 25.36 16.96 -16.91
CA ASN A 177 25.76 17.35 -18.27
C ASN A 177 26.14 16.16 -19.14
N GLN A 178 26.88 15.19 -18.58
CA GLN A 178 27.22 13.94 -19.29
C GLN A 178 25.98 13.13 -19.65
N LEU A 179 25.01 13.04 -18.74
CA LEU A 179 23.74 12.36 -19.00
C LEU A 179 22.89 13.10 -20.06
N ASN A 180 22.83 14.43 -19.99
CA ASN A 180 22.14 15.25 -21.00
C ASN A 180 22.74 15.07 -22.40
N TYR A 181 24.06 15.04 -22.50
CA TYR A 181 24.75 14.79 -23.76
C TYR A 181 24.40 13.41 -24.33
N ARG A 182 24.44 12.36 -23.50
CA ARG A 182 24.07 10.99 -23.90
C ARG A 182 22.62 10.91 -24.38
N ASN A 183 21.67 11.55 -23.69
CA ASN A 183 20.28 11.62 -24.13
C ASN A 183 20.13 12.31 -25.50
N LYS A 184 20.85 13.42 -25.75
CA LYS A 184 20.87 14.07 -27.07
C LYS A 184 21.38 13.13 -28.16
N VAL A 185 22.44 12.36 -27.89
CA VAL A 185 22.99 11.38 -28.85
C VAL A 185 22.01 10.26 -29.14
N ILE A 186 21.35 9.70 -28.13
CA ILE A 186 20.33 8.65 -28.28
C ILE A 186 19.17 9.16 -29.12
N ASN A 187 18.66 10.36 -28.83
CA ASN A 187 17.55 10.95 -29.58
C ASN A 187 17.91 11.19 -31.04
N ARG A 188 19.13 11.69 -31.33
CA ARG A 188 19.61 11.83 -32.72
C ARG A 188 19.69 10.49 -33.46
N LYS A 189 20.17 9.43 -32.79
CA LYS A 189 20.23 8.08 -33.39
C LYS A 189 18.82 7.53 -33.68
N ARG A 190 17.89 7.72 -32.75
CA ARG A 190 16.47 7.33 -32.94
C ARG A 190 15.84 8.08 -34.10
N GLN A 191 16.01 9.40 -34.15
CA GLN A 191 15.48 10.23 -35.23
C GLN A 191 16.02 9.76 -36.58
N LYS A 192 17.34 9.57 -36.69
CA LYS A 192 17.95 9.03 -37.91
C LYS A 192 17.36 7.67 -38.32
N THR A 193 17.09 6.79 -37.36
CA THR A 193 16.48 5.48 -37.63
C THR A 193 15.04 5.64 -38.13
N PHE A 194 14.26 6.54 -37.52
CA PHE A 194 12.90 6.84 -37.97
C PHE A 194 12.88 7.48 -39.36
N ASP A 195 13.76 8.44 -39.63
CA ASP A 195 13.88 9.08 -40.94
C ASP A 195 14.25 8.05 -42.01
N GLN A 196 15.16 7.12 -41.70
CA GLN A 196 15.51 6.00 -42.58
C GLN A 196 14.35 5.04 -42.80
N LEU A 197 13.60 4.67 -41.75
CA LEU A 197 12.42 3.82 -41.88
C LEU A 197 11.31 4.50 -42.69
N GLN A 198 11.14 5.82 -42.54
CA GLN A 198 10.21 6.62 -43.32
C GLN A 198 10.62 6.70 -44.80
N GLN A 199 11.91 6.74 -45.10
CA GLN A 199 12.44 6.75 -46.46
C GLN A 199 12.43 5.37 -47.14
N ILE A 200 12.68 4.30 -46.39
CA ILE A 200 12.85 2.93 -46.92
C ILE A 200 11.52 2.18 -46.98
N SER A 201 10.57 2.48 -46.09
CA SER A 201 9.29 1.78 -46.08
C SER A 201 8.33 2.33 -47.14
N GLY A 202 8.22 1.62 -48.27
CA GLY A 202 7.23 1.93 -49.31
C GLY A 202 5.79 1.95 -48.78
N ILE A 203 5.51 1.21 -47.71
CA ILE A 203 4.21 1.18 -47.02
C ILE A 203 3.93 2.52 -46.30
N VAL A 204 4.94 3.12 -45.66
CA VAL A 204 4.80 4.42 -44.98
C VAL A 204 4.56 5.54 -46.00
N GLN A 205 5.21 5.48 -47.17
CA GLN A 205 4.91 6.42 -48.25
C GLN A 205 3.50 6.25 -48.83
N GLN A 206 3.02 5.01 -48.98
CA GLN A 206 1.66 4.73 -49.45
C GLN A 206 0.59 5.22 -48.47
N LEU A 207 0.80 5.04 -47.16
CA LEU A 207 -0.09 5.57 -46.11
C LEU A 207 -0.13 7.10 -46.06
N LEU A 208 0.99 7.77 -46.34
CA LEU A 208 1.06 9.24 -46.26
C LEU A 208 0.51 9.94 -47.51
N ASN A 209 0.63 9.31 -48.68
CA ASN A 209 0.31 9.94 -49.97
C ASN A 209 -0.97 9.42 -50.63
N ASN A 210 -1.58 8.34 -50.12
CA ASN A 210 -2.83 7.79 -50.65
C ASN A 210 -3.89 7.63 -49.55
N PRO A 211 -4.92 8.50 -49.49
CA PRO A 211 -5.91 8.50 -48.43
C PRO A 211 -6.81 7.26 -48.39
N ASP A 212 -6.89 6.50 -49.49
CA ASP A 212 -7.70 5.28 -49.60
C ASP A 212 -6.87 4.00 -49.37
N PHE A 213 -5.60 4.13 -48.98
CA PHE A 213 -4.73 2.97 -48.78
C PHE A 213 -5.06 2.24 -47.48
N VAL A 214 -5.53 1.00 -47.61
CA VAL A 214 -5.85 0.12 -46.47
C VAL A 214 -4.71 -0.87 -46.26
N LEU A 215 -4.10 -0.79 -45.07
CA LEU A 215 -3.01 -1.66 -44.65
C LEU A 215 -3.50 -3.10 -44.45
N THR A 216 -2.92 -4.07 -45.16
CA THR A 216 -3.24 -5.49 -44.94
C THR A 216 -2.26 -6.15 -43.96
N PRO A 217 -2.70 -7.13 -43.13
CA PRO A 217 -1.82 -7.80 -42.18
C PRO A 217 -0.56 -8.42 -42.81
N ASP A 218 -0.68 -8.92 -44.04
CA ASP A 218 0.43 -9.55 -44.78
C ASP A 218 1.53 -8.54 -45.18
N GLN A 219 1.23 -7.24 -45.22
CA GLN A 219 2.20 -6.19 -45.51
C GLN A 219 3.00 -5.76 -44.26
N LEU A 220 2.48 -5.99 -43.06
CA LEU A 220 3.16 -5.70 -41.79
C LEU A 220 4.18 -6.77 -41.39
N TRP A 221 3.97 -8.01 -41.82
CA TRP A 221 4.68 -9.19 -41.30
C TRP A 221 5.59 -9.90 -42.31
N LYS A 222 5.81 -9.35 -43.51
CA LYS A 222 6.84 -9.87 -44.41
C LYS A 222 8.22 -9.42 -43.94
N ALA A 223 8.95 -10.39 -43.39
CA ALA A 223 10.37 -10.31 -43.02
C ALA A 223 11.26 -10.04 -44.24
#